data_AF-A0A4C1XT37-F1
#
_entry.id   AF-A0A4C1XT37-F1
#
_cell.length_a   1.000
_cell.length_b   1.000
_cell.length_c   1.000
_cell.angle_alpha   90.00
_cell.angle_beta   90.00
_cell.angle_gamma   90.00
#
_symmetry.space_group_name_H-M   'P 1'
#
loop_
_entity.id
_entity.type
_entity.pdbx_description
1 polymer ?
#
loop_
_entity_poly.entity_id
_entity_poly.type
_entity_poly.pdbx_seq_one_letter_code
_entity_poly.pdbx_strand_id
1 'polypeptide(L)'
;MPFDHFWQRWFKEYLPTLVNRRARGDPTCCAPAKGDIVLIVYTSSPRYFWPRGKIKKTYPSPDNQVRVVDVETTGSVLRRPTSKILVLTSSEAAAAPCPEPTEGENITNSRVPSIKLDNV
;
A
#
# COMPACT_ATOMS: atom_id res chain seq x y z
N MET A 1 31.33 21.29 1.24
CA MET A 1 30.97 21.01 -0.17
C MET A 1 29.49 21.39 -0.38
N PRO A 2 29.16 22.37 -1.24
CA PRO A 2 27.81 22.96 -1.33
C PRO A 2 26.73 22.03 -1.93
N PHE A 3 27.13 20.96 -2.62
CA PHE A 3 26.23 20.12 -3.40
C PHE A 3 25.33 19.20 -2.57
N ASP A 4 25.69 18.86 -1.34
CA ASP A 4 24.86 17.96 -0.52
C ASP A 4 23.61 18.66 -0.01
N HIS A 5 23.65 19.99 0.14
CA HIS A 5 22.54 20.77 0.66
C HIS A 5 21.36 20.83 -0.32
N PHE A 6 21.66 21.00 -1.62
CA PHE A 6 20.64 20.93 -2.67
C PHE A 6 19.93 19.57 -2.67
N TRP A 7 20.70 18.48 -2.60
CA TRP A 7 20.14 17.13 -2.63
C TRP A 7 19.36 16.78 -1.38
N GLN A 8 19.83 17.19 -0.20
CA GLN A 8 19.06 17.07 1.04
C GLN A 8 17.73 17.82 0.95
N ARG A 9 17.74 19.04 0.40
CA ARG A 9 16.55 19.83 0.20
C ARG A 9 15.61 19.22 -0.83
N TRP A 10 16.15 18.73 -1.95
CA TRP A 10 15.39 18.00 -2.98
C TRP A 10 14.73 16.74 -2.40
N PHE A 11 15.45 15.94 -1.60
CA PHE A 11 14.88 14.78 -0.91
C PHE A 11 13.82 15.15 0.14
N LYS A 12 13.91 16.33 0.74
CA LYS A 12 12.96 16.79 1.76
C LYS A 12 11.72 17.44 1.15
N GLU A 13 11.87 18.16 0.05
CA GLU A 13 10.81 18.99 -0.54
C GLU A 13 10.19 18.35 -1.78
N TYR A 14 10.99 17.73 -2.64
CA TYR A 14 10.54 17.21 -3.93
C TYR A 14 10.29 15.70 -3.93
N LEU A 15 11.08 14.89 -3.22
CA LEU A 15 10.80 13.46 -3.11
C LEU A 15 9.38 13.18 -2.59
N PRO A 16 8.87 13.85 -1.54
CA PRO A 16 7.52 13.61 -1.06
C PRO A 16 6.43 13.96 -2.06
N THR A 17 6.70 14.81 -3.06
CA THR A 17 5.76 15.10 -4.15
C THR A 17 5.78 14.04 -5.24
N LEU A 18 6.89 13.30 -5.38
CA LEU A 18 7.00 12.15 -6.28
C LEU A 18 6.43 10.87 -5.68
N VAL A 19 6.58 10.69 -4.36
CA VAL A 19 5.93 9.59 -3.64
C VAL A 19 4.44 9.88 -3.63
N ASN A 20 3.66 9.17 -4.44
CA ASN A 20 2.20 9.25 -4.41
C ASN A 20 1.71 9.08 -2.96
N ARG A 21 1.35 10.19 -2.34
CA ARG A 21 0.89 10.23 -0.97
C ARG A 21 -0.51 9.70 -1.01
N ARG A 22 -0.70 8.43 -0.64
CA ARG A 22 -2.03 7.83 -0.58
C ARG A 22 -2.90 8.63 0.38
N ALA A 23 -3.79 9.43 -0.18
CA ALA A 23 -4.91 9.94 0.57
C ALA A 23 -5.79 8.74 0.93
N ARG A 24 -6.21 8.67 2.19
CA ARG A 24 -7.12 7.63 2.67
C ARG A 24 -8.40 7.72 1.83
N GLY A 25 -8.71 6.68 1.07
CA GLY A 25 -9.93 6.62 0.24
C GLY A 25 -9.79 7.20 -1.17
N ASP A 26 -8.57 7.50 -1.65
CA ASP A 26 -8.37 7.88 -3.06
C ASP A 26 -8.39 6.63 -3.96
N PRO A 27 -9.44 6.46 -4.80
CA PRO A 27 -9.58 5.29 -5.67
C PRO A 27 -8.53 5.26 -6.79
N THR A 28 -7.88 6.39 -7.06
CA THR A 28 -6.82 6.52 -8.07
C THR A 28 -5.48 6.00 -7.56
N CYS A 29 -5.32 5.86 -6.24
CA CYS A 29 -4.06 5.57 -5.59
C CYS A 29 -3.99 4.11 -5.10
N CYS A 30 -3.72 3.19 -6.02
CA CYS A 30 -3.62 1.77 -5.69
C CYS A 30 -2.56 1.47 -4.61
N ALA A 31 -2.90 0.54 -3.71
CA ALA A 31 -1.96 -0.04 -2.75
C ALA A 31 -0.82 -0.77 -3.50
N PRO A 32 0.41 -0.82 -2.94
CA PRO A 32 1.52 -1.48 -3.60
C PRO A 32 1.24 -2.97 -3.54
N ALA A 33 1.10 -3.60 -4.69
CA ALA A 33 0.76 -5.00 -4.79
C ALA A 33 2.02 -5.85 -4.92
N LYS A 34 1.89 -7.12 -4.56
CA LYS A 34 2.91 -8.11 -4.91
C LYS A 34 3.04 -8.15 -6.43
N GLY A 35 4.26 -7.98 -6.93
CA GLY A 35 4.55 -7.97 -8.36
C GLY A 35 4.86 -6.60 -8.93
N ASP A 36 4.53 -5.51 -8.25
CA ASP A 36 4.82 -4.16 -8.72
C ASP A 36 6.32 -3.89 -8.82
N ILE A 37 6.70 -3.08 -9.81
CA ILE A 37 8.08 -2.61 -9.98
C ILE A 37 8.22 -1.29 -9.24
N VAL A 38 9.18 -1.23 -8.33
CA VAL A 38 9.44 -0.08 -7.47
C VAL A 38 10.89 0.39 -7.53
N LEU A 39 11.12 1.69 -7.34
CA LEU A 39 12.42 2.25 -7.00
C LEU A 39 12.56 2.34 -5.48
N ILE A 40 13.73 1.99 -4.97
CA ILE A 40 14.06 2.13 -3.56
C ILE A 40 14.79 3.46 -3.34
N VAL A 41 14.29 4.25 -2.40
CA VAL A 41 14.86 5.53 -2.02
C VAL A 41 15.70 5.36 -0.76
N TYR A 42 17.01 5.62 -0.87
CA TYR A 42 17.89 5.71 0.28
C TYR A 42 18.25 7.16 0.57
N THR A 43 18.27 7.52 1.86
CA THR A 43 18.71 8.85 2.30
C THR A 43 20.22 9.00 2.31
N SER A 44 20.96 7.89 2.33
CA SER A 44 22.41 7.85 2.44
C SER A 44 23.12 7.33 1.19
N SER A 45 22.37 6.96 0.14
CA SER A 45 23.01 6.48 -1.09
C SER A 45 23.50 7.64 -1.95
N PRO A 46 24.58 7.42 -2.73
CA PRO A 46 25.03 8.40 -3.70
C PRO A 46 23.88 8.76 -4.66
N ARG A 47 23.87 10.02 -5.08
CA ARG A 47 22.78 10.71 -5.80
C ARG A 47 22.15 9.95 -6.97
N TYR A 48 22.92 9.07 -7.62
CA TYR A 48 22.53 8.30 -8.80
C TYR A 48 22.10 6.85 -8.50
N PHE A 49 22.01 6.46 -7.23
CA PHE A 49 21.74 5.08 -6.85
C PHE A 49 20.32 4.89 -6.33
N TRP A 50 19.42 4.54 -7.26
CA TRP A 50 18.03 4.22 -7.01
C TRP A 50 17.78 2.82 -7.53
N PRO A 51 18.08 1.76 -6.75
CA PRO A 51 17.90 0.42 -7.25
C PRO A 51 16.42 0.16 -7.46
N ARG A 52 16.14 -0.40 -8.63
CA ARG A 52 14.85 -0.97 -8.95
C ARG A 52 14.72 -2.34 -8.31
N GLY A 53 13.52 -2.66 -7.87
CA GLY A 53 13.19 -3.99 -7.39
C GLY A 53 11.71 -4.30 -7.62
N LYS A 54 11.35 -5.56 -7.39
CA LYS A 54 10.00 -6.06 -7.50
C LYS A 54 9.43 -6.35 -6.12
N ILE A 55 8.19 -5.97 -5.85
CA ILE A 55 7.57 -6.28 -4.55
C ILE A 55 7.33 -7.78 -4.46
N LYS A 56 7.99 -8.43 -3.48
CA LYS A 56 7.85 -9.87 -3.21
C LYS A 56 6.75 -10.15 -2.20
N LYS A 57 6.62 -9.31 -1.17
CA LYS A 57 5.63 -9.46 -0.11
C LYS A 57 5.21 -8.10 0.45
N THR A 58 3.94 -7.97 0.80
CA THR A 58 3.34 -6.78 1.39
C THR A 58 2.85 -7.10 2.80
N TYR A 59 2.95 -6.13 3.71
CA TYR A 59 2.49 -6.25 5.09
C TYR A 59 1.39 -5.20 5.33
N PRO A 60 0.12 -5.57 5.14
CA PRO A 60 -1.00 -4.69 5.48
C PRO A 60 -1.13 -4.56 7.00
N SER A 61 -1.48 -3.36 7.45
CA SER A 61 -1.87 -3.07 8.83
C SER A 61 -3.36 -3.41 9.04
N PRO A 62 -3.87 -3.47 10.29
CA PRO A 62 -5.31 -3.65 10.55
C PRO A 62 -6.20 -2.61 9.84
N ASP A 63 -5.67 -1.43 9.54
CA ASP A 63 -6.36 -0.38 8.76
C ASP A 63 -6.41 -0.68 7.24
N ASN A 64 -6.06 -1.89 6.79
CA ASN A 64 -5.90 -2.29 5.37
C ASN A 64 -4.87 -1.47 4.57
N GLN A 65 -4.01 -0.71 5.25
CA GLN A 65 -2.96 0.10 4.63
C GLN A 65 -1.63 -0.65 4.62
N VAL A 66 -1.00 -0.79 3.44
CA VAL A 66 0.34 -1.39 3.30
C VAL A 66 1.40 -0.35 3.67
N ARG A 67 1.99 -0.49 4.86
CA ARG A 67 3.03 0.42 5.37
C ARG A 67 4.45 -0.10 5.12
N VAL A 68 4.61 -1.42 4.99
CA VAL A 68 5.90 -2.09 4.84
C VAL A 68 5.82 -3.12 3.72
N VAL A 69 6.87 -3.19 2.91
CA VAL A 69 6.99 -4.15 1.82
C VAL A 69 8.39 -4.77 1.80
N ASP A 70 8.45 -6.02 1.36
CA ASP A 70 9.69 -6.68 0.99
C ASP A 70 9.90 -6.53 -0.52
N VAL A 71 10.99 -5.87 -0.88
CA VAL A 71 11.37 -5.61 -2.27
C VAL A 71 12.54 -6.51 -2.65
N GLU A 72 12.35 -7.32 -3.67
CA GLU A 72 13.39 -8.15 -4.26
C GLU A 72 14.17 -7.33 -5.28
N THR A 73 15.45 -7.12 -4.99
CA THR A 73 16.43 -6.49 -5.87
C THR A 73 17.34 -7.58 -6.45
N THR A 74 18.14 -7.28 -7.46
CA THR A 74 19.07 -8.22 -8.11
C THR A 74 20.02 -8.95 -7.14
N GLY A 75 20.36 -8.36 -6.00
CA GLY A 75 21.28 -8.96 -5.02
C GLY A 75 20.66 -9.39 -3.69
N SER A 76 19.47 -8.89 -3.32
CA SER A 76 18.89 -9.16 -2.00
C SER A 76 17.41 -8.77 -1.90
N VAL A 77 16.74 -9.32 -0.89
CA VAL A 77 15.40 -8.87 -0.48
C VAL A 77 15.54 -7.84 0.62
N LEU A 78 14.97 -6.65 0.41
CA LEU A 78 15.06 -5.52 1.32
C LEU A 78 13.68 -5.17 1.87
N ARG A 79 13.57 -5.12 3.19
CA ARG A 79 12.37 -4.60 3.85
C ARG A 79 12.41 -3.08 3.88
N ARG A 80 11.44 -2.43 3.26
CA ARG A 80 11.34 -0.97 3.20
C ARG A 80 9.94 -0.49 3.54
N PRO A 81 9.82 0.65 4.24
CA PRO A 81 8.52 1.30 4.40
C PRO A 81 8.06 1.85 3.06
N THR A 82 6.75 1.93 2.87
CA THR A 82 6.13 2.44 1.63
C THR A 82 6.56 3.88 1.32
N SER A 83 6.92 4.68 2.34
CA SER A 83 7.44 6.04 2.18
C SER A 83 8.84 6.13 1.57
N LYS A 84 9.56 5.01 1.48
CA LYS A 84 10.92 4.92 0.91
C LYS A 84 10.93 4.14 -0.40
N ILE A 85 9.77 3.96 -1.02
CA ILE A 85 9.65 3.35 -2.34
C ILE A 85 8.79 4.22 -3.26
N LEU A 86 9.07 4.13 -4.56
CA LEU A 86 8.27 4.74 -5.60
C LEU A 86 7.78 3.64 -6.54
N VAL A 87 6.47 3.53 -6.75
CA VAL A 87 5.90 2.56 -7.72
C VAL A 87 6.06 3.15 -9.12
N LEU A 88 6.73 2.41 -10.01
CA LEU A 88 6.94 2.80 -11.41
C LEU A 88 5.88 2.21 -12.32
N THR A 89 5.62 0.92 -12.16
CA THR A 89 4.61 0.20 -12.95
C THR A 89 3.80 -0.65 -12.01
N SER A 90 2.48 -0.54 -12.11
CA SER A 90 1.59 -1.50 -11.48
C SER A 90 1.68 -2.80 -12.27
N SER A 91 1.79 -3.92 -11.57
CA SER A 91 1.63 -5.22 -12.19
C SER A 91 0.20 -5.33 -12.69
N GLU A 92 0.03 -5.53 -14.00
CA GLU A 92 -1.23 -5.58 -14.76
C GLU A 92 -2.30 -6.57 -14.22
N ALA A 93 -1.97 -7.35 -13.20
CA ALA A 93 -2.86 -8.28 -12.52
C ALA A 93 -3.64 -7.69 -11.33
N ALA A 94 -3.38 -6.45 -10.92
CA ALA A 94 -3.99 -5.84 -9.71
C ALA A 94 -4.97 -4.69 -10.01
N ALA A 95 -5.67 -4.74 -11.14
CA ALA A 95 -6.89 -3.95 -11.37
C ALA A 95 -8.07 -4.50 -10.54
N ALA A 96 -7.86 -4.83 -9.26
CA ALA A 96 -8.95 -5.06 -8.34
C ALA A 96 -9.47 -3.69 -7.90
N PRO A 97 -10.73 -3.34 -8.22
CA PRO A 97 -11.36 -2.15 -7.66
C PRO A 97 -11.30 -2.27 -6.12
N CYS A 98 -11.08 -1.15 -5.45
CA CYS A 98 -11.31 -1.05 -4.01
C CYS A 98 -12.68 -1.70 -3.70
N PRO A 99 -12.82 -2.52 -2.65
CA PRO A 99 -14.16 -2.94 -2.26
C PRO A 99 -14.95 -1.67 -1.91
N GLU A 100 -15.93 -1.38 -2.77
CA GLU A 100 -17.04 -0.48 -2.50
C GLU A 100 -17.50 -0.71 -1.05
N PRO A 101 -17.78 0.32 -0.24
CA PRO A 101 -18.48 0.10 1.01
C PRO A 101 -19.83 -0.52 0.65
N THR A 102 -20.00 -1.82 0.89
CA THR A 102 -21.27 -2.51 0.69
C THR A 102 -22.30 -1.92 1.64
N GLU A 103 -23.08 -0.97 1.12
CA GLU A 103 -24.31 -0.50 1.70
C GLU A 103 -25.29 -1.70 1.83
N GLY A 104 -25.73 -1.95 3.06
CA GLY A 104 -27.01 -2.61 3.36
C GLY A 104 -27.07 -4.14 3.32
N GLU A 105 -26.89 -4.79 4.48
CA GLU A 105 -27.50 -6.10 4.76
C GLU A 105 -28.11 -6.15 6.17
N ASN A 106 -29.27 -5.51 6.28
CA ASN A 106 -30.53 -5.99 6.88
C ASN A 106 -30.42 -7.11 7.94
N ILE A 107 -30.29 -6.73 9.21
CA ILE A 107 -30.48 -7.67 10.33
C ILE A 107 -31.93 -7.54 10.82
N THR A 108 -32.81 -8.45 10.41
CA THR A 108 -34.05 -8.76 11.15
C THR A 108 -34.56 -10.14 10.74
N ASN A 109 -33.82 -11.18 11.11
CA ASN A 109 -34.39 -12.52 11.14
C ASN A 109 -35.12 -12.70 12.48
N SER A 110 -36.38 -12.26 12.54
CA SER A 110 -37.27 -12.57 13.67
C SER A 110 -37.66 -14.04 13.59
N ARG A 111 -36.91 -14.87 14.29
CA ARG A 111 -37.23 -16.27 14.53
C ARG A 111 -38.33 -16.32 15.58
N VAL A 112 -39.59 -16.36 15.13
CA VAL A 112 -40.73 -16.68 16.00
C VAL A 112 -40.63 -18.16 16.38
N PRO A 113 -40.53 -18.55 17.67
CA PRO A 113 -40.77 -19.92 18.05
C PRO A 113 -42.28 -20.14 18.17
N SER A 114 -42.80 -21.07 17.35
CA SER A 114 -44.14 -21.64 17.53
C SER A 114 -44.17 -22.41 18.86
N ILE A 115 -44.96 -21.95 19.82
CA ILE A 115 -45.32 -22.74 21.00
C ILE A 115 -46.74 -23.23 20.75
N LYS A 116 -46.90 -24.54 20.54
CA LYS A 116 -48.21 -25.20 20.58
C LYS A 116 -48.62 -25.33 22.05
N LEU A 117 -49.80 -24.85 22.37
CA LEU A 117 -50.43 -25.06 23.67
C LEU A 117 -51.30 -26.32 23.55
N ASP A 118 -50.85 -27.41 24.15
CA ASP A 118 -51.63 -28.63 24.26
C ASP A 118 -52.62 -28.48 25.42
N ASN A 119 -53.91 -28.58 25.10
CA ASN A 119 -55.01 -28.64 26.07
C ASN A 119 -54.97 -29.96 26.85
N VAL A 120 -54.98 -29.86 28.20
CA VAL A 120 -55.65 -30.81 29.12
C VAL A 120 -56.17 -30.03 30.32
#